data_AF-A0A7S0SFH2-F1
#
_entry.id   AF-A0A7S0SFH2-F1
#
_cell.length_a   1.000
_cell.length_b   1.000
_cell.length_c   1.000
_cell.angle_alpha   90.00
_cell.angle_beta   90.00
_cell.angle_gamma   90.00
#
_symmetry.space_group_name_H-M   'P 1'
#
loop_
_entity.id
_entity.type
_entity.pdbx_description
1 polymer ?
#
loop_
_entity_poly.entity_id
_entity_poly.type
_entity_poly.pdbx_seq_one_letter_code
_entity_poly.pdbx_strand_id
1 'polypeptide(L)'
;HTRRTGGPRTATAPMAPAFRRQTLAQAQETRENKRREADTFTAALQGRLDEGVRLNNVVSAFDKTEGVRREKEARERAVEERQLAGLYQNHKDRELKARWAAEEDAIVNTLEQKKKEAERHEKLVQKVSEESEELRELKEKLRAAEVNFERKLQQEERGMIDDRNDQYNAALETMMEQNRVKAVFAEEQQQLAKRATRTQARVVLEEQMGEKVQAQAEAAAEYVKERAHVDAIVARIKEEDHEEAQRKARKVVETKEWVNKFLAMREDLREAERVRLREEEAEIARFAAEIARRQVEAEGLAAAKQEEADRILARLSSEKEANDRRRDEMEELINRLYFEEQEEKHRIAEAGKRAAAEASRAEMVQANEYQRSLKAQRKEQEMAEEDEFRRRMLQKFAEDDRVEQMNAQRRRMKMMDHKREVDRLAAVKTAMYEEQMGREMEEQEGRIQQEEFTAQIVEMERRRLLVEHAARLKDYLPKGVIAVPSDLELINTIASQLGASRSAAGGSRAGTRAAGSAAYAL
;
A
#
# COMPACT_ATOMS: atom_id res chain seq x y z
N HIS A 1 20.15 28.98 -142.85
CA HIS A 1 21.34 28.30 -143.38
C HIS A 1 20.94 27.53 -144.65
N THR A 2 21.76 27.58 -145.69
CA THR A 2 21.87 26.63 -146.84
C THR A 2 20.63 25.95 -147.47
N ARG A 3 20.41 26.32 -148.74
CA ARG A 3 19.61 25.65 -149.81
C ARG A 3 19.99 24.17 -150.08
N ARG A 4 19.10 23.52 -150.86
CA ARG A 4 19.17 22.25 -151.68
C ARG A 4 18.18 21.21 -151.12
N THR A 5 17.48 20.36 -151.87
CA THR A 5 17.27 20.01 -153.32
C THR A 5 15.95 19.19 -153.34
N GLY A 6 15.17 18.93 -154.40
CA GLY A 6 15.35 19.02 -155.84
C GLY A 6 14.51 17.91 -156.52
N GLY A 7 13.26 18.21 -156.91
CA GLY A 7 12.39 17.39 -157.78
C GLY A 7 11.82 16.06 -157.24
N PRO A 8 11.00 15.32 -158.03
CA PRO A 8 10.28 15.72 -159.24
C PRO A 8 8.75 15.45 -159.19
N ARG A 9 8.08 15.69 -160.33
CA ARG A 9 6.63 15.52 -160.58
C ARG A 9 6.11 14.09 -160.37
N THR A 10 4.86 13.98 -159.92
CA THR A 10 3.91 12.95 -160.39
C THR A 10 2.68 13.64 -160.97
N ALA A 11 2.26 13.22 -162.17
CA ALA A 11 1.05 13.70 -162.83
C ALA A 11 0.17 12.51 -163.21
N THR A 12 -1.15 12.67 -163.08
CA THR A 12 -2.16 11.70 -163.55
C THR A 12 -3.36 12.46 -164.11
N ALA A 13 -3.75 12.11 -165.33
CA ALA A 13 -5.08 12.36 -165.90
C ALA A 13 -5.96 11.11 -165.70
N PRO A 14 -7.28 11.10 -166.04
CA PRO A 14 -8.14 12.18 -166.56
C PRO A 14 -9.32 12.48 -165.58
N MET A 15 -10.51 13.04 -165.89
CA MET A 15 -11.17 13.47 -167.15
C MET A 15 -12.05 14.74 -166.93
N ALA A 16 -13.07 14.96 -167.76
CA ALA A 16 -14.05 16.08 -167.75
C ALA A 16 -15.39 15.69 -167.03
N PRO A 17 -16.51 16.48 -166.98
CA PRO A 17 -16.81 17.77 -167.67
C PRO A 17 -17.70 18.83 -166.92
N ALA A 18 -18.00 19.94 -167.65
CA ALA A 18 -19.22 20.80 -167.61
C ALA A 18 -19.31 22.10 -166.74
N PHE A 19 -19.98 23.13 -167.29
CA PHE A 19 -20.16 24.52 -166.80
C PHE A 19 -21.66 24.93 -166.73
N ARG A 20 -22.08 25.81 -165.78
CA ARG A 20 -23.34 26.64 -165.78
C ARG A 20 -23.20 27.93 -164.91
N ARG A 21 -24.15 28.89 -164.97
CA ARG A 21 -24.17 30.24 -164.30
C ARG A 21 -25.55 30.64 -163.70
N GLN A 22 -25.62 31.56 -162.70
CA GLN A 22 -26.85 32.20 -162.10
C GLN A 22 -26.65 33.69 -161.60
N THR A 23 -27.63 34.36 -160.95
CA THR A 23 -27.94 35.84 -161.06
C THR A 23 -28.17 36.70 -159.75
N LEU A 24 -28.78 37.91 -159.85
CA LEU A 24 -28.52 39.17 -159.10
C LEU A 24 -29.43 39.51 -157.88
N ALA A 25 -30.67 39.01 -157.78
CA ALA A 25 -31.65 39.44 -156.73
C ALA A 25 -31.14 39.27 -155.28
N GLN A 26 -30.17 38.36 -155.12
CA GLN A 26 -29.43 38.04 -153.91
C GLN A 26 -28.75 39.23 -153.21
N ALA A 27 -28.58 40.38 -153.88
CA ALA A 27 -27.76 41.48 -153.37
C ALA A 27 -28.42 42.37 -152.30
N GLN A 28 -29.74 42.60 -152.34
CA GLN A 28 -30.37 43.64 -151.53
C GLN A 28 -30.80 43.13 -150.14
N GLU A 29 -31.24 41.88 -150.04
CA GLU A 29 -31.45 41.15 -148.78
C GLU A 29 -30.20 41.21 -147.88
N THR A 30 -28.99 41.24 -148.47
CA THR A 30 -27.74 41.29 -147.70
C THR A 30 -27.62 42.51 -146.76
N ARG A 31 -28.27 43.64 -147.05
CA ARG A 31 -28.08 44.88 -146.26
C ARG A 31 -29.01 45.00 -145.05
N GLU A 32 -30.26 44.56 -145.16
CA GLU A 32 -31.13 44.50 -143.97
C GLU A 32 -30.73 43.38 -143.03
N ASN A 33 -30.32 42.22 -143.60
CA ASN A 33 -29.73 41.14 -142.83
C ASN A 33 -28.54 41.66 -142.01
N LYS A 34 -27.61 42.42 -142.61
CA LYS A 34 -26.49 43.08 -141.90
C LYS A 34 -26.83 43.97 -140.72
N ARG A 35 -28.02 44.59 -140.67
CA ARG A 35 -28.43 45.40 -139.50
C ARG A 35 -29.04 44.55 -138.39
N ARG A 36 -29.89 43.59 -138.74
CA ARG A 36 -30.39 42.60 -137.78
C ARG A 36 -29.26 41.75 -137.21
N GLU A 37 -28.26 41.42 -138.03
CA GLU A 37 -26.99 40.82 -137.61
C GLU A 37 -26.27 41.68 -136.56
N ALA A 38 -26.24 43.02 -136.70
CA ALA A 38 -25.55 43.90 -135.74
C ALA A 38 -26.27 44.01 -134.39
N ASP A 39 -27.61 44.12 -134.38
CA ASP A 39 -28.38 44.22 -133.13
C ASP A 39 -28.53 42.86 -132.43
N THR A 40 -28.62 41.75 -133.19
CA THR A 40 -28.48 40.41 -132.59
C THR A 40 -27.07 40.17 -132.05
N PHE A 41 -26.04 40.76 -132.66
CA PHE A 41 -24.67 40.69 -132.15
C PHE A 41 -24.49 41.48 -130.84
N THR A 42 -25.04 42.69 -130.69
CA THR A 42 -24.93 43.47 -129.44
C THR A 42 -25.74 42.86 -128.31
N ALA A 43 -26.97 42.40 -128.57
CA ALA A 43 -27.77 41.67 -127.58
C ALA A 43 -27.10 40.36 -127.16
N ALA A 44 -26.49 39.62 -128.10
CA ALA A 44 -25.68 38.44 -127.78
C ALA A 44 -24.44 38.79 -126.94
N LEU A 45 -23.80 39.94 -127.19
CA LEU A 45 -22.66 40.41 -126.39
C LEU A 45 -23.06 40.73 -124.95
N GLN A 46 -24.21 41.38 -124.76
CA GLN A 46 -24.72 41.77 -123.44
C GLN A 46 -25.21 40.56 -122.64
N GLY A 47 -25.93 39.64 -123.29
CA GLY A 47 -26.28 38.35 -122.69
C GLY A 47 -25.05 37.55 -122.23
N ARG A 48 -23.97 37.58 -123.01
CA ARG A 48 -22.67 36.95 -122.66
C ARG A 48 -21.96 37.63 -121.49
N LEU A 49 -22.14 38.95 -121.30
CA LEU A 49 -21.60 39.68 -120.15
C LEU A 49 -22.36 39.37 -118.86
N ASP A 50 -23.70 39.36 -118.91
CA ASP A 50 -24.54 39.01 -117.76
C ASP A 50 -24.37 37.54 -117.37
N GLU A 51 -24.21 36.65 -118.35
CA GLU A 51 -23.79 35.26 -118.14
C GLU A 51 -22.40 35.21 -117.47
N GLY A 52 -21.44 36.03 -117.90
CA GLY A 52 -20.14 36.19 -117.24
C GLY A 52 -20.23 36.62 -115.78
N VAL A 53 -21.10 37.58 -115.44
CA VAL A 53 -21.31 38.03 -114.04
C VAL A 53 -21.97 36.94 -113.20
N ARG A 54 -22.97 36.22 -113.75
CA ARG A 54 -23.60 35.07 -113.08
C ARG A 54 -22.59 33.96 -112.82
N LEU A 55 -21.78 33.61 -113.82
CA LEU A 55 -20.70 32.62 -113.69
C LEU A 55 -19.68 33.06 -112.61
N ASN A 56 -19.28 34.33 -112.57
CA ASN A 56 -18.34 34.83 -111.58
C ASN A 56 -18.90 34.79 -110.14
N ASN A 57 -20.18 35.10 -109.95
CA ASN A 57 -20.86 34.94 -108.65
C ASN A 57 -20.97 33.46 -108.25
N VAL A 58 -21.24 32.56 -109.21
CA VAL A 58 -21.25 31.11 -108.98
C VAL A 58 -19.86 30.62 -108.58
N VAL A 59 -18.79 31.03 -109.29
CA VAL A 59 -17.39 30.72 -108.93
C VAL A 59 -17.06 31.24 -107.53
N SER A 60 -17.40 32.49 -107.21
CA SER A 60 -17.18 33.07 -105.88
C SER A 60 -17.95 32.35 -104.76
N ALA A 61 -19.11 31.75 -105.06
CA ALA A 61 -19.86 30.91 -104.12
C ALA A 61 -19.25 29.51 -104.00
N PHE A 62 -18.70 28.95 -105.09
CA PHE A 62 -17.89 27.73 -105.05
C PHE A 62 -16.64 27.95 -104.19
N ASP A 63 -15.89 29.04 -104.37
CA ASP A 63 -14.69 29.33 -103.57
C ASP A 63 -15.00 29.48 -102.07
N LYS A 64 -16.13 30.12 -101.71
CA LYS A 64 -16.60 30.22 -100.33
C LYS A 64 -17.02 28.87 -99.75
N THR A 65 -17.75 28.05 -100.52
CA THR A 65 -18.19 26.72 -100.04
C THR A 65 -17.02 25.72 -99.97
N GLU A 66 -16.05 25.83 -100.87
CA GLU A 66 -14.74 25.15 -100.78
C GLU A 66 -13.92 25.62 -99.57
N GLY A 67 -13.90 26.92 -99.26
CA GLY A 67 -13.30 27.44 -98.04
C GLY A 67 -13.93 26.84 -96.78
N VAL A 68 -15.26 26.80 -96.70
CA VAL A 68 -15.99 26.19 -95.58
C VAL A 68 -15.78 24.67 -95.49
N ARG A 69 -15.68 23.97 -96.64
CA ARG A 69 -15.32 22.54 -96.66
C ARG A 69 -13.92 22.32 -96.09
N ARG A 70 -12.91 23.08 -96.57
CA ARG A 70 -11.53 22.99 -96.09
C ARG A 70 -11.42 23.32 -94.60
N GLU A 71 -12.16 24.32 -94.11
CA GLU A 71 -12.26 24.61 -92.68
C GLU A 71 -12.91 23.46 -91.89
N LYS A 72 -13.99 22.87 -92.40
CA LYS A 72 -14.68 21.75 -91.74
C LYS A 72 -13.77 20.53 -91.66
N GLU A 73 -13.12 20.15 -92.76
CA GLU A 73 -12.13 19.08 -92.79
C GLU A 73 -10.91 19.39 -91.88
N ALA A 74 -10.43 20.63 -91.85
CA ALA A 74 -9.34 21.01 -90.96
C ALA A 74 -9.74 20.93 -89.48
N ARG A 75 -11.01 21.24 -89.14
CA ARG A 75 -11.56 21.07 -87.79
C ARG A 75 -11.74 19.59 -87.45
N GLU A 76 -12.22 18.77 -88.39
CA GLU A 76 -12.36 17.31 -88.23
C GLU A 76 -10.98 16.66 -88.03
N ARG A 77 -10.00 16.95 -88.88
CA ARG A 77 -8.60 16.53 -88.71
C ARG A 77 -8.00 17.01 -87.39
N ALA A 78 -8.23 18.26 -86.98
CA ALA A 78 -7.76 18.76 -85.68
C ALA A 78 -8.46 18.09 -84.48
N VAL A 79 -9.69 17.59 -84.63
CA VAL A 79 -10.38 16.79 -83.61
C VAL A 79 -9.80 15.37 -83.56
N GLU A 80 -9.56 14.74 -84.70
CA GLU A 80 -8.89 13.43 -84.81
C GLU A 80 -7.48 13.49 -84.21
N GLU A 81 -6.68 14.50 -84.57
CA GLU A 81 -5.35 14.74 -83.99
C GLU A 81 -5.41 14.91 -82.46
N ARG A 82 -6.40 15.64 -81.94
CA ARG A 82 -6.59 15.79 -80.48
C ARG A 82 -7.02 14.49 -79.81
N GLN A 83 -7.86 13.68 -80.46
CA GLN A 83 -8.26 12.36 -79.95
C GLN A 83 -7.06 11.40 -79.93
N LEU A 84 -6.29 11.34 -81.01
CA LEU A 84 -5.07 10.53 -81.12
C LEU A 84 -4.01 10.98 -80.11
N ALA A 85 -3.78 12.30 -79.96
CA ALA A 85 -2.90 12.85 -78.95
C ALA A 85 -3.39 12.50 -77.53
N GLY A 86 -4.70 12.60 -77.26
CA GLY A 86 -5.29 12.20 -75.99
C GLY A 86 -5.11 10.72 -75.68
N LEU A 87 -5.32 9.84 -76.66
CA LEU A 87 -5.05 8.39 -76.53
C LEU A 87 -3.56 8.10 -76.27
N TYR A 88 -2.66 8.81 -76.96
CA TYR A 88 -1.22 8.67 -76.78
C TYR A 88 -0.74 9.14 -75.40
N GLN A 89 -1.25 10.29 -74.90
CA GLN A 89 -0.96 10.74 -73.54
C GLN A 89 -1.54 9.77 -72.50
N ASN A 90 -2.79 9.32 -72.67
CA ASN A 90 -3.38 8.29 -71.80
C ASN A 90 -2.57 6.98 -71.78
N HIS A 91 -1.96 6.57 -72.90
CA HIS A 91 -1.06 5.42 -72.95
C HIS A 91 0.22 5.68 -72.15
N LYS A 92 0.88 6.82 -72.38
CA LYS A 92 2.08 7.23 -71.64
C LYS A 92 1.82 7.36 -70.14
N ASP A 93 0.71 7.97 -69.74
CA ASP A 93 0.32 8.11 -68.34
C ASP A 93 0.07 6.75 -67.68
N ARG A 94 -0.49 5.78 -68.42
CA ARG A 94 -0.62 4.39 -67.94
C ARG A 94 0.72 3.70 -67.81
N GLU A 95 1.63 3.86 -68.77
CA GLU A 95 2.99 3.31 -68.69
C GLU A 95 3.80 3.91 -67.54
N LEU A 96 3.71 5.24 -67.34
CA LEU A 96 4.36 5.93 -66.23
C LEU A 96 3.80 5.48 -64.88
N LYS A 97 2.46 5.41 -64.74
CA LYS A 97 1.81 4.88 -63.53
C LYS A 97 2.16 3.42 -63.26
N ALA A 98 2.26 2.58 -64.30
CA ALA A 98 2.66 1.18 -64.15
C ALA A 98 4.13 1.04 -63.71
N ARG A 99 5.03 1.91 -64.21
CA ARG A 99 6.43 1.97 -63.75
C ARG A 99 6.52 2.45 -62.30
N TRP A 100 5.83 3.53 -61.94
CA TRP A 100 5.79 4.00 -60.56
C TRP A 100 5.21 2.95 -59.60
N ALA A 101 4.11 2.29 -59.95
CA ALA A 101 3.56 1.20 -59.15
C ALA A 101 4.57 0.04 -58.99
N ALA A 102 5.29 -0.34 -60.06
CA ALA A 102 6.32 -1.37 -59.97
C ALA A 102 7.55 -0.95 -59.14
N GLU A 103 7.92 0.33 -59.16
CA GLU A 103 8.98 0.89 -58.30
C GLU A 103 8.53 0.97 -56.84
N GLU A 104 7.28 1.38 -56.57
CA GLU A 104 6.66 1.38 -55.24
C GLU A 104 6.56 -0.05 -54.67
N ASP A 105 6.04 -1.01 -55.44
CA ASP A 105 5.98 -2.42 -55.08
C ASP A 105 7.37 -3.00 -54.81
N ALA A 106 8.38 -2.65 -55.61
CA ALA A 106 9.76 -3.07 -55.36
C ALA A 106 10.29 -2.49 -54.04
N ILE A 107 10.07 -1.20 -53.77
CA ILE A 107 10.46 -0.56 -52.50
C ILE A 107 9.76 -1.24 -51.32
N VAL A 108 8.44 -1.44 -51.38
CA VAL A 108 7.64 -2.13 -50.35
C VAL A 108 8.19 -3.54 -50.09
N ASN A 109 8.44 -4.31 -51.14
CA ASN A 109 9.03 -5.65 -51.02
C ASN A 109 10.42 -5.62 -50.35
N THR A 110 11.31 -4.67 -50.70
CA THR A 110 12.62 -4.56 -50.03
C THR A 110 12.51 -4.12 -48.56
N LEU A 111 11.55 -3.27 -48.22
CA LEU A 111 11.27 -2.87 -46.83
C LEU A 111 10.69 -4.03 -46.02
N GLU A 112 9.78 -4.81 -46.61
CA GLU A 112 9.27 -6.04 -45.99
C GLU A 112 10.36 -7.09 -45.79
N GLN A 113 11.27 -7.27 -46.76
CA GLN A 113 12.40 -8.19 -46.62
C GLN A 113 13.31 -7.76 -45.47
N LYS A 114 13.73 -6.49 -45.43
CA LYS A 114 14.52 -5.93 -44.31
C LYS A 114 13.81 -6.06 -42.97
N LYS A 115 12.48 -5.86 -42.92
CA LYS A 115 11.69 -6.05 -41.69
C LYS A 115 11.66 -7.52 -41.27
N LYS A 116 11.43 -8.46 -42.20
CA LYS A 116 11.43 -9.90 -41.95
C LYS A 116 12.82 -10.39 -41.52
N GLU A 117 13.89 -9.83 -42.06
CA GLU A 117 15.27 -10.07 -41.64
C GLU A 117 15.55 -9.54 -40.23
N ALA A 118 15.11 -8.32 -39.92
CA ALA A 118 15.22 -7.75 -38.58
C ALA A 118 14.43 -8.57 -37.54
N GLU A 119 13.17 -8.95 -37.84
CA GLU A 119 12.35 -9.81 -36.98
C GLU A 119 12.96 -11.21 -36.79
N ARG A 120 13.64 -11.77 -37.81
CA ARG A 120 14.39 -13.03 -37.70
C ARG A 120 15.63 -12.87 -36.83
N HIS A 121 16.39 -11.80 -37.02
CA HIS A 121 17.58 -11.50 -36.22
C HIS A 121 17.21 -11.26 -34.76
N GLU A 122 16.13 -10.50 -34.48
CA GLU A 122 15.64 -10.28 -33.12
C GLU A 122 15.22 -11.59 -32.44
N LYS A 123 14.47 -12.46 -33.13
CA LYS A 123 14.10 -13.78 -32.59
C LYS A 123 15.31 -14.69 -32.37
N LEU A 124 16.32 -14.60 -33.23
CA LEU A 124 17.57 -15.34 -33.08
C LEU A 124 18.37 -14.84 -31.85
N VAL A 125 18.47 -13.52 -31.68
CA VAL A 125 19.06 -12.90 -30.49
C VAL A 125 18.29 -13.29 -29.23
N GLN A 126 16.95 -13.24 -29.23
CA GLN A 126 16.12 -13.68 -28.12
C GLN A 126 16.42 -15.13 -27.74
N LYS A 127 16.37 -16.05 -28.72
CA LYS A 127 16.68 -17.48 -28.55
C LYS A 127 18.08 -17.70 -27.95
N VAL A 128 19.12 -17.10 -28.56
CA VAL A 128 20.50 -17.19 -28.04
C VAL A 128 20.60 -16.60 -26.62
N SER A 129 19.85 -15.54 -26.31
CA SER A 129 19.85 -14.92 -24.97
C SER A 129 19.11 -15.72 -23.89
N GLU A 130 18.31 -16.72 -24.27
CA GLU A 130 17.61 -17.65 -23.38
C GLU A 130 18.35 -18.98 -23.24
N GLU A 131 18.98 -19.44 -24.32
CA GLU A 131 19.78 -20.68 -24.38
C GLU A 131 21.20 -20.50 -23.81
N SER A 132 21.78 -19.29 -23.87
CA SER A 132 23.12 -18.99 -23.32
C SER A 132 23.10 -18.93 -21.79
N GLU A 133 23.85 -19.84 -21.15
CA GLU A 133 24.06 -19.88 -19.70
C GLU A 133 24.79 -18.62 -19.18
N GLU A 134 25.79 -18.13 -19.90
CA GLU A 134 26.54 -16.92 -19.54
C GLU A 134 25.63 -15.67 -19.46
N LEU A 135 24.75 -15.50 -20.46
CA LEU A 135 23.78 -14.40 -20.45
C LEU A 135 22.72 -14.56 -19.36
N ARG A 136 22.34 -15.80 -19.03
CA ARG A 136 21.41 -16.10 -17.94
C ARG A 136 22.00 -15.75 -16.58
N GLU A 137 23.24 -16.17 -16.31
CA GLU A 137 23.99 -15.78 -15.12
C GLU A 137 24.15 -14.26 -15.02
N LEU A 138 24.51 -13.60 -16.13
CA LEU A 138 24.67 -12.15 -16.17
C LEU A 138 23.36 -11.43 -15.85
N LYS A 139 22.24 -11.84 -16.48
CA LYS A 139 20.88 -11.33 -16.17
C LYS A 139 20.50 -11.58 -14.71
N GLU A 140 20.90 -12.69 -14.10
CA GLU A 140 20.66 -12.96 -12.67
C GLU A 140 21.51 -12.07 -11.75
N LYS A 141 22.81 -11.95 -12.02
CA LYS A 141 23.73 -11.06 -11.28
C LYS A 141 23.29 -9.58 -11.37
N LEU A 142 22.82 -9.14 -12.54
CA LEU A 142 22.27 -7.79 -12.73
C LEU A 142 20.95 -7.60 -11.96
N ARG A 143 20.02 -8.57 -12.00
CA ARG A 143 18.79 -8.51 -11.17
C ARG A 143 19.10 -8.49 -9.67
N ALA A 144 20.11 -9.23 -9.21
CA ALA A 144 20.57 -9.16 -7.82
C ALA A 144 21.13 -7.77 -7.45
N ALA A 145 21.84 -7.11 -8.38
CA ALA A 145 22.27 -5.72 -8.21
C ALA A 145 21.09 -4.75 -8.12
N GLU A 146 20.04 -4.94 -8.92
CA GLU A 146 18.81 -4.14 -8.87
C GLU A 146 18.06 -4.29 -7.55
N VAL A 147 17.87 -5.52 -7.07
CA VAL A 147 17.25 -5.78 -5.76
C VAL A 147 18.07 -5.20 -4.61
N ASN A 148 19.40 -5.20 -4.70
CA ASN A 148 20.26 -4.58 -3.69
C ASN A 148 20.18 -3.03 -3.73
N PHE A 149 20.12 -2.44 -4.93
CA PHE A 149 19.91 -1.00 -5.11
C PHE A 149 18.53 -0.56 -4.58
N GLU A 150 17.47 -1.30 -4.91
CA GLU A 150 16.12 -1.05 -4.42
C GLU A 150 16.03 -1.19 -2.90
N ARG A 151 16.64 -2.24 -2.32
CA ARG A 151 16.73 -2.40 -0.85
C ARG A 151 17.39 -1.21 -0.19
N LYS A 152 18.44 -0.63 -0.79
CA LYS A 152 19.07 0.57 -0.24
C LYS A 152 18.13 1.79 -0.33
N LEU A 153 17.45 1.98 -1.45
CA LEU A 153 16.45 3.05 -1.59
C LEU A 153 15.33 2.91 -0.54
N GLN A 154 14.82 1.69 -0.33
CA GLN A 154 13.83 1.41 0.72
C GLN A 154 14.37 1.67 2.14
N GLN A 155 15.67 1.46 2.40
CA GLN A 155 16.30 1.82 3.67
C GLN A 155 16.43 3.34 3.85
N GLU A 156 16.77 4.07 2.78
CA GLU A 156 16.81 5.54 2.78
C GLU A 156 15.39 6.12 2.99
N GLU A 157 14.37 5.62 2.28
CA GLU A 157 12.97 6.00 2.46
C GLU A 157 12.45 5.69 3.87
N ARG A 158 12.79 4.51 4.40
CA ARG A 158 12.45 4.14 5.78
C ARG A 158 13.11 5.08 6.79
N GLY A 159 14.38 5.41 6.62
CA GLY A 159 15.07 6.38 7.47
C GLY A 159 14.36 7.74 7.49
N MET A 160 13.93 8.23 6.32
CA MET A 160 13.15 9.47 6.22
C MET A 160 11.76 9.40 6.89
N ILE A 161 11.15 8.21 6.93
CA ILE A 161 9.88 7.96 7.65
C ILE A 161 10.12 7.90 9.16
N ASP A 162 11.16 7.19 9.60
CA ASP A 162 11.52 7.04 11.00
C ASP A 162 11.94 8.42 11.60
N ASP A 163 12.77 9.21 10.91
CA ASP A 163 13.11 10.61 11.26
C ASP A 163 11.86 11.51 11.43
N ARG A 164 10.85 11.31 10.56
CA ARG A 164 9.59 12.07 10.59
C ARG A 164 8.69 11.63 11.75
N ASN A 165 8.70 10.34 12.08
CA ASN A 165 7.98 9.81 13.23
C ASN A 165 8.62 10.29 14.54
N ASP A 166 9.94 10.34 14.62
CA ASP A 166 10.66 10.88 15.79
C ASP A 166 10.39 12.37 16.00
N GLN A 167 10.36 13.17 14.93
CA GLN A 167 9.92 14.58 14.99
C GLN A 167 8.47 14.73 15.49
N TYR A 168 7.57 13.85 15.04
CA TYR A 168 6.17 13.84 15.49
C TYR A 168 6.05 13.44 16.97
N ASN A 169 6.77 12.40 17.39
CA ASN A 169 6.79 11.91 18.77
C ASN A 169 7.36 12.97 19.72
N ALA A 170 8.48 13.63 19.38
CA ALA A 170 9.06 14.71 20.18
C ALA A 170 8.11 15.92 20.32
N ALA A 171 7.36 16.26 19.27
CA ALA A 171 6.32 17.29 19.33
C ALA A 171 5.15 16.87 20.23
N LEU A 172 4.74 15.60 20.17
CA LEU A 172 3.69 15.03 21.01
C LEU A 172 4.10 14.99 22.49
N GLU A 173 5.31 14.54 22.80
CA GLU A 173 5.88 14.56 24.16
C GLU A 173 5.92 15.99 24.73
N THR A 174 6.35 16.96 23.92
CA THR A 174 6.34 18.39 24.29
C THR A 174 4.93 18.87 24.63
N MET A 175 3.92 18.47 23.84
CA MET A 175 2.51 18.80 24.10
C MET A 175 1.98 18.12 25.37
N MET A 176 2.34 16.85 25.60
CA MET A 176 1.97 16.12 26.81
C MET A 176 2.56 16.76 28.07
N GLU A 177 3.84 17.15 28.04
CA GLU A 177 4.49 17.82 29.18
C GLU A 177 3.87 19.20 29.45
N GLN A 178 3.57 19.99 28.42
CA GLN A 178 2.83 21.25 28.59
C GLN A 178 1.46 21.03 29.25
N ASN A 179 0.75 19.96 28.90
CA ASN A 179 -0.53 19.62 29.51
C ASN A 179 -0.36 19.13 30.96
N ARG A 180 0.68 18.35 31.25
CA ARG A 180 1.05 17.94 32.62
C ARG A 180 1.32 19.14 33.51
N VAL A 181 2.15 20.09 33.06
CA VAL A 181 2.47 21.32 33.79
C VAL A 181 1.20 22.17 34.02
N LYS A 182 0.33 22.32 33.02
CA LYS A 182 -0.98 23.00 33.18
C LYS A 182 -1.87 22.32 34.21
N ALA A 183 -1.92 20.98 34.23
CA ALA A 183 -2.71 20.23 35.20
C ALA A 183 -2.19 20.43 36.63
N VAL A 184 -0.87 20.30 36.85
CA VAL A 184 -0.24 20.56 38.16
C VAL A 184 -0.52 21.99 38.63
N PHE A 185 -0.36 23.00 37.77
CA PHE A 185 -0.67 24.38 38.12
C PHE A 185 -2.15 24.58 38.48
N ALA A 186 -3.08 23.94 37.75
CA ALA A 186 -4.50 23.99 38.07
C ALA A 186 -4.82 23.32 39.42
N GLU A 187 -4.18 22.20 39.76
CA GLU A 187 -4.29 21.56 41.07
C GLU A 187 -3.75 22.46 42.19
N GLU A 188 -2.59 23.08 42.01
CA GLU A 188 -2.03 24.04 42.97
C GLU A 188 -2.99 25.21 43.22
N GLN A 189 -3.55 25.80 42.17
CA GLN A 189 -4.56 26.87 42.29
C GLN A 189 -5.82 26.40 43.04
N GLN A 190 -6.30 25.18 42.78
CA GLN A 190 -7.42 24.62 43.55
C GLN A 190 -7.05 24.38 45.03
N GLN A 191 -5.83 23.96 45.34
CA GLN A 191 -5.37 23.79 46.72
C GLN A 191 -5.23 25.14 47.43
N LEU A 192 -4.72 26.17 46.75
CA LEU A 192 -4.67 27.54 47.28
C LEU A 192 -6.08 28.09 47.55
N ALA A 193 -7.03 27.91 46.63
CA ALA A 193 -8.42 28.29 46.83
C ALA A 193 -9.06 27.56 48.03
N LYS A 194 -8.85 26.24 48.16
CA LYS A 194 -9.30 25.45 49.32
C LYS A 194 -8.63 25.87 50.64
N ARG A 195 -7.39 26.34 50.61
CA ARG A 195 -6.72 26.92 51.78
C ARG A 195 -7.31 28.28 52.14
N ALA A 196 -7.56 29.15 51.17
CA ALA A 196 -8.17 30.46 51.38
C ALA A 196 -9.56 30.35 52.02
N THR A 197 -10.44 29.47 51.52
CA THR A 197 -11.77 29.26 52.11
C THR A 197 -11.71 28.66 53.51
N ARG A 198 -10.77 27.74 53.78
CA ARG A 198 -10.52 27.24 55.15
C ARG A 198 -10.06 28.34 56.10
N THR A 199 -9.16 29.23 55.66
CA THR A 199 -8.71 30.37 56.47
C THR A 199 -9.86 31.33 56.76
N GLN A 200 -10.67 31.67 55.76
CA GLN A 200 -11.87 32.50 55.93
C GLN A 200 -12.86 31.88 56.92
N ALA A 201 -13.15 30.58 56.79
CA ALA A 201 -14.00 29.86 57.75
C ALA A 201 -13.42 29.86 59.18
N ARG A 202 -12.09 29.80 59.33
CA ARG A 202 -11.43 29.88 60.64
C ARG A 202 -11.59 31.26 61.27
N VAL A 203 -11.44 32.34 60.49
CA VAL A 203 -11.65 33.72 60.96
C VAL A 203 -13.09 33.92 61.44
N VAL A 204 -14.08 33.47 60.68
CA VAL A 204 -15.50 33.55 61.08
C VAL A 204 -15.78 32.77 62.37
N LEU A 205 -15.13 31.62 62.58
CA LEU A 205 -15.25 30.87 63.84
C LEU A 205 -14.54 31.57 65.01
N GLU A 206 -13.40 32.22 64.78
CA GLU A 206 -12.71 33.05 65.78
C GLU A 206 -13.59 34.25 66.20
N GLU A 207 -14.25 34.91 65.24
CA GLU A 207 -15.22 35.99 65.48
C GLU A 207 -16.43 35.51 66.30
N GLN A 208 -17.08 34.41 65.91
CA GLN A 208 -18.20 33.82 66.66
C GLN A 208 -17.83 33.39 68.09
N MET A 209 -16.59 32.96 68.31
CA MET A 209 -16.09 32.66 69.66
C MET A 209 -15.86 33.94 70.46
N GLY A 210 -15.37 35.01 69.83
CA GLY A 210 -15.27 36.35 70.43
C GLY A 210 -16.63 36.90 70.87
N GLU A 211 -17.64 36.83 70.00
CA GLU A 211 -19.03 37.23 70.31
C GLU A 211 -19.58 36.45 71.51
N LYS A 212 -19.38 35.13 71.56
CA LYS A 212 -19.82 34.30 72.70
C LYS A 212 -19.11 34.67 74.02
N VAL A 213 -17.82 35.00 73.97
CA VAL A 213 -17.08 35.46 75.16
C VAL A 213 -17.58 36.82 75.63
N GLN A 214 -17.92 37.74 74.72
CA GLN A 214 -18.54 39.02 75.08
C GLN A 214 -19.92 38.82 75.73
N ALA A 215 -20.80 38.00 75.12
CA ALA A 215 -22.11 37.69 75.68
C ALA A 215 -22.02 37.01 77.07
N GLN A 216 -21.01 36.15 77.30
CA GLN A 216 -20.74 35.57 78.62
C GLN A 216 -20.28 36.62 79.65
N ALA A 217 -19.46 37.59 79.24
CA ALA A 217 -19.03 38.68 80.11
C ALA A 217 -20.19 39.62 80.48
N GLU A 218 -21.09 39.91 79.54
CA GLU A 218 -22.31 40.68 79.77
C GLU A 218 -23.25 39.95 80.74
N ALA A 219 -23.55 38.67 80.50
CA ALA A 219 -24.38 37.85 81.39
C ALA A 219 -23.76 37.71 82.80
N ALA A 220 -22.43 37.61 82.91
CA ALA A 220 -21.76 37.61 84.20
C ALA A 220 -21.88 38.96 84.93
N ALA A 221 -21.83 40.08 84.20
CA ALA A 221 -22.04 41.41 84.76
C ALA A 221 -23.49 41.64 85.21
N GLU A 222 -24.47 41.05 84.52
CA GLU A 222 -25.88 41.04 84.95
C GLU A 222 -26.07 40.18 86.21
N TYR A 223 -25.52 38.97 86.24
CA TYR A 223 -25.56 38.10 87.43
C TYR A 223 -24.95 38.77 88.67
N VAL A 224 -23.86 39.53 88.53
CA VAL A 224 -23.27 40.30 89.64
C VAL A 224 -24.22 41.41 90.14
N LYS A 225 -24.97 42.08 89.25
CA LYS A 225 -25.99 43.06 89.64
C LYS A 225 -27.17 42.40 90.35
N GLU A 226 -27.67 41.28 89.83
CA GLU A 226 -28.75 40.51 90.46
C GLU A 226 -28.35 40.01 91.84
N ARG A 227 -27.14 39.44 91.97
CA ARG A 227 -26.62 39.00 93.26
C ARG A 227 -26.49 40.14 94.26
N ALA A 228 -25.96 41.29 93.86
CA ALA A 228 -25.88 42.47 94.73
C ALA A 228 -27.28 42.95 95.18
N HIS A 229 -28.30 42.83 94.32
CA HIS A 229 -29.68 43.12 94.66
C HIS A 229 -30.26 42.12 95.67
N VAL A 230 -30.01 40.82 95.48
CA VAL A 230 -30.43 39.76 96.43
C VAL A 230 -29.74 39.90 97.78
N ASP A 231 -28.42 40.16 97.80
CA ASP A 231 -27.65 40.36 99.03
C ASP A 231 -28.17 41.58 99.82
N ALA A 232 -28.61 42.65 99.14
CA ALA A 232 -29.26 43.81 99.77
C ALA A 232 -30.63 43.48 100.40
N ILE A 233 -31.44 42.63 99.76
CA ILE A 233 -32.71 42.14 100.33
C ILE A 233 -32.45 41.29 101.57
N VAL A 234 -31.45 40.39 101.53
CA VAL A 234 -31.08 39.54 102.67
C VAL A 234 -30.53 40.38 103.84
N ALA A 235 -29.76 41.43 103.57
CA ALA A 235 -29.31 42.36 104.60
C ALA A 235 -30.48 43.05 105.31
N ARG A 236 -31.47 43.52 104.54
CA ARG A 236 -32.69 44.16 105.07
C ARG A 236 -33.51 43.20 105.95
N ILE A 237 -33.69 41.95 105.54
CA ILE A 237 -34.40 40.94 106.34
C ILE A 237 -33.68 40.71 107.68
N LYS A 238 -32.35 40.61 107.68
CA LYS A 238 -31.56 40.43 108.92
C LYS A 238 -31.67 41.64 109.86
N GLU A 239 -31.81 42.84 109.32
CA GLU A 239 -32.01 44.06 110.10
C GLU A 239 -33.42 44.08 110.75
N GLU A 240 -34.46 43.76 109.96
CA GLU A 240 -35.85 43.62 110.43
C GLU A 240 -36.00 42.52 111.51
N ASP A 241 -35.34 41.37 111.34
CA ASP A 241 -35.25 40.27 112.33
C ASP A 241 -34.54 40.71 113.62
N HIS A 242 -33.43 41.47 113.50
CA HIS A 242 -32.67 41.95 114.65
C HIS A 242 -33.46 42.98 115.47
N GLU A 243 -34.21 43.88 114.82
CA GLU A 243 -35.14 44.77 115.51
C GLU A 243 -36.25 44.00 116.23
N GLU A 244 -36.77 42.92 115.63
CA GLU A 244 -37.77 42.08 116.28
C GLU A 244 -37.20 41.31 117.49
N ALA A 245 -35.96 40.82 117.38
CA ALA A 245 -35.25 40.21 118.51
C ALA A 245 -35.07 41.22 119.67
N GLN A 246 -34.73 42.48 119.38
CA GLN A 246 -34.67 43.54 120.39
C GLN A 246 -36.04 43.85 121.01
N ARG A 247 -37.12 43.91 120.20
CA ARG A 247 -38.50 44.07 120.69
C ARG A 247 -38.92 42.93 121.63
N LYS A 248 -38.52 41.69 121.33
CA LYS A 248 -38.75 40.52 122.20
C LYS A 248 -37.91 40.60 123.49
N ALA A 249 -36.63 40.97 123.39
CA ALA A 249 -35.75 41.09 124.54
C ALA A 249 -36.24 42.10 125.59
N ARG A 250 -36.75 43.27 125.17
CA ARG A 250 -37.32 44.29 126.09
C ARG A 250 -38.48 43.73 126.92
N LYS A 251 -39.43 43.02 126.29
CA LYS A 251 -40.54 42.34 127.00
C LYS A 251 -40.08 41.27 127.98
N VAL A 252 -38.96 40.59 127.69
CA VAL A 252 -38.35 39.61 128.61
C VAL A 252 -37.71 40.28 129.83
N VAL A 253 -37.21 41.51 129.72
CA VAL A 253 -36.68 42.26 130.87
C VAL A 253 -37.82 42.75 131.77
N GLU A 254 -38.86 43.37 131.20
CA GLU A 254 -40.03 43.86 131.96
C GLU A 254 -40.73 42.72 132.74
N THR A 255 -40.86 41.54 132.12
CA THR A 255 -41.40 40.35 132.80
C THR A 255 -40.47 39.79 133.88
N LYS A 256 -39.13 39.85 133.70
CA LYS A 256 -38.16 39.45 134.73
C LYS A 256 -38.17 40.36 135.95
N GLU A 257 -38.35 41.67 135.79
CA GLU A 257 -38.46 42.59 136.93
C GLU A 257 -39.73 42.36 137.76
N TRP A 258 -40.84 42.03 137.10
CA TRP A 258 -42.07 41.62 137.76
C TRP A 258 -41.91 40.27 138.49
N VAL A 259 -41.27 39.29 137.85
CA VAL A 259 -40.96 37.98 138.45
C VAL A 259 -40.01 38.11 139.65
N ASN A 260 -39.00 38.98 139.62
CA ASN A 260 -38.09 39.19 140.75
C ASN A 260 -38.82 39.75 141.99
N LYS A 261 -39.77 40.67 141.81
CA LYS A 261 -40.63 41.17 142.90
C LYS A 261 -41.51 40.06 143.49
N PHE A 262 -42.01 39.15 142.66
CA PHE A 262 -42.78 37.98 143.10
C PHE A 262 -41.91 36.90 143.76
N LEU A 263 -40.64 36.77 143.37
CA LEU A 263 -39.69 35.82 143.92
C LEU A 263 -39.18 36.22 145.31
N ALA A 264 -38.93 37.51 145.57
CA ALA A 264 -38.59 38.00 146.90
C ALA A 264 -39.68 37.64 147.93
N MET A 265 -40.94 37.86 147.56
CA MET A 265 -42.13 37.49 148.36
C MET A 265 -42.37 35.97 148.47
N ARG A 266 -41.55 35.15 147.79
CA ARG A 266 -41.59 33.68 147.83
C ARG A 266 -40.36 33.07 148.51
N GLU A 267 -39.25 33.78 148.68
CA GLU A 267 -38.09 33.24 149.42
C GLU A 267 -38.40 33.06 150.90
N ASP A 268 -39.17 33.98 151.50
CA ASP A 268 -39.71 33.86 152.88
C ASP A 268 -40.55 32.58 153.09
N LEU A 269 -41.13 32.02 152.01
CA LEU A 269 -41.86 30.74 152.02
C LEU A 269 -40.98 29.54 151.65
N ARG A 270 -39.85 29.77 150.97
CA ARG A 270 -39.00 28.71 150.37
C ARG A 270 -37.99 28.13 151.35
N GLU A 271 -37.62 28.86 152.40
CA GLU A 271 -36.85 28.29 153.52
C GLU A 271 -37.62 27.16 154.23
N ALA A 272 -38.95 27.26 154.32
CA ALA A 272 -39.81 26.23 154.88
C ALA A 272 -39.96 24.97 153.99
N GLU A 273 -39.74 25.10 152.67
CA GLU A 273 -39.99 24.03 151.69
C GLU A 273 -38.70 23.26 151.29
N ARG A 274 -37.52 23.88 151.45
CA ARG A 274 -36.19 23.30 151.13
C ARG A 274 -35.84 21.99 151.85
N VAL A 275 -36.59 21.61 152.88
CA VAL A 275 -36.40 20.34 153.60
C VAL A 275 -37.05 19.16 152.86
N ARG A 276 -38.10 19.38 152.05
CA ARG A 276 -38.89 18.28 151.43
C ARG A 276 -38.34 17.78 150.08
N LEU A 277 -37.79 18.67 149.26
CA LEU A 277 -37.44 18.32 147.86
C LEU A 277 -36.18 17.45 147.68
N ARG A 278 -35.45 17.12 148.75
CA ARG A 278 -34.32 16.17 148.69
C ARG A 278 -34.76 14.71 148.48
N GLU A 279 -36.05 14.43 148.48
CA GLU A 279 -36.61 13.06 148.43
C GLU A 279 -37.11 12.66 147.03
N GLU A 280 -37.26 13.60 146.08
CA GLU A 280 -37.92 13.36 144.77
C GLU A 280 -36.96 13.20 143.57
N GLU A 281 -35.64 13.45 143.74
CA GLU A 281 -34.65 13.30 142.65
C GLU A 281 -34.44 11.84 142.18
N ALA A 282 -35.13 10.86 142.80
CA ALA A 282 -35.01 9.43 142.48
C ALA A 282 -35.78 8.97 141.22
N GLU A 283 -36.76 9.73 140.71
CA GLU A 283 -37.64 9.23 139.63
C GLU A 283 -37.07 9.41 138.20
N ILE A 284 -36.11 10.32 138.00
CA ILE A 284 -35.63 10.73 136.66
C ILE A 284 -34.81 9.63 135.95
N ALA A 285 -34.36 8.59 136.67
CA ALA A 285 -33.54 7.51 136.12
C ALA A 285 -34.24 6.61 135.08
N ARG A 286 -35.58 6.60 134.98
CA ARG A 286 -36.32 5.64 134.14
C ARG A 286 -36.50 6.03 132.67
N PHE A 287 -36.31 7.30 132.30
CA PHE A 287 -36.62 7.79 130.94
C PHE A 287 -35.53 7.48 129.88
N ALA A 288 -34.34 7.03 130.31
CA ALA A 288 -33.19 6.83 129.42
C ALA A 288 -33.26 5.55 128.55
N ALA A 289 -34.13 4.58 128.86
CA ALA A 289 -34.21 3.30 128.17
C ALA A 289 -34.97 3.33 126.81
N GLU A 290 -35.79 4.36 126.59
CA GLU A 290 -36.74 4.43 125.46
C GLU A 290 -36.07 4.68 124.09
N ILE A 291 -34.91 5.35 124.08
CA ILE A 291 -34.29 5.91 122.86
C ILE A 291 -33.50 4.85 122.05
N ALA A 292 -32.93 3.84 122.71
CA ALA A 292 -32.06 2.85 122.07
C ALA A 292 -32.76 1.93 121.05
N ARG A 293 -34.11 1.87 121.05
CA ARG A 293 -34.88 0.95 120.20
C ARG A 293 -35.08 1.40 118.75
N ARG A 294 -34.77 2.65 118.40
CA ARG A 294 -35.08 3.23 117.07
C ARG A 294 -33.97 3.15 116.01
N GLN A 295 -32.77 2.71 116.35
CA GLN A 295 -31.63 2.71 115.42
C GLN A 295 -31.47 1.41 114.59
N VAL A 296 -32.22 0.35 114.91
CA VAL A 296 -32.08 -0.98 114.28
C VAL A 296 -32.84 -1.11 112.94
N GLU A 297 -33.79 -0.21 112.64
CA GLU A 297 -34.65 -0.34 111.44
C GLU A 297 -34.10 0.32 110.17
N ALA A 298 -32.95 1.02 110.23
CA ALA A 298 -32.44 1.80 109.09
C ALA A 298 -31.45 1.05 108.17
N GLU A 299 -30.81 -0.04 108.63
CA GLU A 299 -29.70 -0.68 107.92
C GLU A 299 -30.13 -1.72 106.87
N GLY A 300 -31.41 -2.11 106.83
CA GLY A 300 -31.91 -3.20 105.99
C GLY A 300 -32.10 -2.91 104.49
N LEU A 301 -32.03 -1.64 104.06
CA LEU A 301 -32.40 -1.23 102.69
C LEU A 301 -31.23 -1.06 101.70
N ALA A 302 -29.98 -1.20 102.16
CA ALA A 302 -28.79 -1.02 101.32
C ALA A 302 -28.29 -2.32 100.64
N ALA A 303 -28.56 -3.50 101.21
CA ALA A 303 -27.99 -4.77 100.74
C ALA A 303 -28.63 -5.35 99.46
N ALA A 304 -29.87 -4.98 99.14
CA ALA A 304 -30.66 -5.65 98.10
C ALA A 304 -30.33 -5.25 96.64
N LYS A 305 -29.39 -4.33 96.40
CA LYS A 305 -29.07 -3.82 95.04
C LYS A 305 -27.73 -4.28 94.45
N GLN A 306 -26.89 -5.00 95.20
CA GLN A 306 -25.63 -5.53 94.65
C GLN A 306 -25.75 -6.99 94.17
N GLU A 307 -26.59 -7.83 94.79
CA GLU A 307 -26.65 -9.27 94.42
C GLU A 307 -27.26 -9.58 93.03
N GLU A 308 -28.07 -8.69 92.44
CA GLU A 308 -28.62 -8.93 91.08
C GLU A 308 -27.62 -8.58 89.97
N ALA A 309 -26.72 -7.61 90.21
CA ALA A 309 -25.74 -7.19 89.20
C ALA A 309 -24.67 -8.27 88.95
N ASP A 310 -24.15 -8.88 90.02
CA ASP A 310 -23.06 -9.86 89.95
C ASP A 310 -23.51 -11.19 89.32
N ARG A 311 -24.79 -11.56 89.46
CA ARG A 311 -25.36 -12.80 88.87
C ARG A 311 -25.48 -12.73 87.35
N ILE A 312 -25.68 -11.53 86.78
CA ILE A 312 -25.80 -11.34 85.33
C ILE A 312 -24.40 -11.33 84.69
N LEU A 313 -23.41 -10.71 85.34
CA LEU A 313 -22.04 -10.66 84.86
C LEU A 313 -21.38 -12.06 84.79
N ALA A 314 -21.61 -12.89 85.81
CA ALA A 314 -21.05 -14.24 85.91
C ALA A 314 -21.62 -15.24 84.87
N ARG A 315 -22.87 -15.05 84.43
CA ARG A 315 -23.44 -15.85 83.32
C ARG A 315 -22.80 -15.49 81.98
N LEU A 316 -22.63 -14.18 81.72
CA LEU A 316 -22.13 -13.70 80.44
C LEU A 316 -20.64 -14.02 80.22
N SER A 317 -19.83 -14.03 81.28
CA SER A 317 -18.42 -14.44 81.20
C SER A 317 -18.27 -15.94 80.90
N SER A 318 -18.99 -16.79 81.63
CA SER A 318 -18.94 -18.25 81.44
C SER A 318 -19.44 -18.69 80.07
N GLU A 319 -20.41 -18.00 79.48
CA GLU A 319 -20.94 -18.32 78.15
C GLU A 319 -19.98 -17.88 77.03
N LYS A 320 -19.27 -16.76 77.23
CA LYS A 320 -18.23 -16.29 76.32
C LYS A 320 -17.01 -17.21 76.32
N GLU A 321 -16.46 -17.55 77.49
CA GLU A 321 -15.29 -18.44 77.61
C GLU A 321 -15.55 -19.88 77.11
N ALA A 322 -16.81 -20.33 77.09
CA ALA A 322 -17.20 -21.62 76.51
C ALA A 322 -17.37 -21.57 74.99
N ASN A 323 -17.69 -20.40 74.42
CA ASN A 323 -17.80 -20.20 72.98
C ASN A 323 -16.42 -19.97 72.34
N ASP A 324 -15.57 -19.16 72.98
CA ASP A 324 -14.21 -18.88 72.53
C ASP A 324 -13.38 -20.19 72.51
N ARG A 325 -13.42 -21.02 73.57
CA ARG A 325 -12.77 -22.36 73.57
C ARG A 325 -13.26 -23.30 72.45
N ARG A 326 -14.55 -23.27 72.10
CA ARG A 326 -15.09 -24.07 71.00
C ARG A 326 -14.66 -23.56 69.62
N ARG A 327 -14.35 -22.28 69.49
CA ARG A 327 -13.69 -21.75 68.29
C ARG A 327 -12.24 -22.18 68.23
N ASP A 328 -11.49 -22.04 69.32
CA ASP A 328 -10.07 -22.39 69.36
C ASP A 328 -9.86 -23.90 69.07
N GLU A 329 -10.66 -24.79 69.70
CA GLU A 329 -10.63 -26.24 69.43
C GLU A 329 -10.96 -26.58 67.96
N MET A 330 -11.86 -25.81 67.32
CA MET A 330 -12.25 -26.02 65.94
C MET A 330 -11.26 -25.42 64.94
N GLU A 331 -10.63 -24.29 65.26
CA GLU A 331 -9.56 -23.67 64.48
C GLU A 331 -8.26 -24.51 64.57
N GLU A 332 -7.94 -25.12 65.71
CA GLU A 332 -6.86 -26.12 65.82
C GLU A 332 -7.11 -27.36 64.96
N LEU A 333 -8.33 -27.92 64.98
CA LEU A 333 -8.72 -29.07 64.14
C LEU A 333 -8.64 -28.75 62.64
N ILE A 334 -9.08 -27.57 62.22
CA ILE A 334 -8.97 -27.09 60.82
C ILE A 334 -7.49 -26.95 60.42
N ASN A 335 -6.66 -26.34 61.27
CA ASN A 335 -5.23 -26.16 60.98
C ASN A 335 -4.48 -27.50 60.90
N ARG A 336 -4.86 -28.50 61.71
CA ARG A 336 -4.29 -29.86 61.68
C ARG A 336 -4.67 -30.60 60.41
N LEU A 337 -5.96 -30.56 60.04
CA LEU A 337 -6.45 -31.17 58.80
C LEU A 337 -5.81 -30.52 57.55
N TYR A 338 -5.63 -29.20 57.56
CA TYR A 338 -4.96 -28.48 56.47
C TYR A 338 -3.50 -28.90 56.31
N PHE A 339 -2.75 -29.11 57.40
CA PHE A 339 -1.38 -29.62 57.33
C PHE A 339 -1.32 -31.06 56.82
N GLU A 340 -2.20 -31.95 57.31
CA GLU A 340 -2.26 -33.35 56.88
C GLU A 340 -2.66 -33.48 55.39
N GLU A 341 -3.63 -32.70 54.91
CA GLU A 341 -4.00 -32.65 53.49
C GLU A 341 -2.88 -32.13 52.59
N GLN A 342 -2.08 -31.15 53.03
CA GLN A 342 -0.97 -30.61 52.24
C GLN A 342 0.21 -31.59 52.19
N GLU A 343 0.48 -32.33 53.28
CA GLU A 343 1.46 -33.41 53.26
C GLU A 343 1.04 -34.58 52.35
N GLU A 344 -0.22 -35.03 52.41
CA GLU A 344 -0.76 -36.05 51.50
C GLU A 344 -0.63 -35.60 50.03
N LYS A 345 -1.06 -34.36 49.70
CA LYS A 345 -0.91 -33.79 48.35
C LYS A 345 0.56 -33.74 47.89
N HIS A 346 1.49 -33.39 48.78
CA HIS A 346 2.92 -33.39 48.45
C HIS A 346 3.47 -34.81 48.24
N ARG A 347 3.08 -35.81 49.04
CA ARG A 347 3.49 -37.21 48.87
C ARG A 347 2.94 -37.81 47.57
N ILE A 348 1.67 -37.55 47.26
CA ILE A 348 1.03 -37.99 46.00
C ILE A 348 1.69 -37.33 44.79
N ALA A 349 2.02 -36.03 44.87
CA ALA A 349 2.73 -35.32 43.79
C ALA A 349 4.17 -35.83 43.59
N GLU A 350 4.91 -36.12 44.67
CA GLU A 350 6.24 -36.75 44.60
C GLU A 350 6.16 -38.17 43.99
N ALA A 351 5.22 -39.01 44.44
CA ALA A 351 5.03 -40.34 43.92
C ALA A 351 4.63 -40.33 42.42
N GLY A 352 3.71 -39.43 42.03
CA GLY A 352 3.30 -39.24 40.64
C GLY A 352 4.45 -38.79 39.73
N LYS A 353 5.31 -37.88 40.19
CA LYS A 353 6.52 -37.47 39.44
C LYS A 353 7.52 -38.61 39.25
N ARG A 354 7.73 -39.45 40.27
CA ARG A 354 8.62 -40.63 40.19
C ARG A 354 8.05 -41.70 39.24
N ALA A 355 6.77 -42.01 39.34
CA ALA A 355 6.09 -42.95 38.45
C ALA A 355 6.11 -42.47 36.98
N ALA A 356 5.87 -41.18 36.72
CA ALA A 356 5.95 -40.60 35.38
C ALA A 356 7.38 -40.64 34.81
N ALA A 357 8.40 -40.40 35.64
CA ALA A 357 9.80 -40.50 35.22
C ALA A 357 10.22 -41.93 34.90
N GLU A 358 9.74 -42.93 35.64
CA GLU A 358 10.00 -44.36 35.36
C GLU A 358 9.27 -44.85 34.10
N ALA A 359 8.00 -44.47 33.92
CA ALA A 359 7.23 -44.77 32.70
C ALA A 359 7.90 -44.20 31.44
N SER A 360 8.30 -42.92 31.48
CA SER A 360 8.99 -42.27 30.35
C SER A 360 10.35 -42.92 30.05
N ARG A 361 11.08 -43.39 31.07
CA ARG A 361 12.32 -44.16 30.88
C ARG A 361 12.08 -45.51 30.22
N ALA A 362 11.03 -46.23 30.62
CA ALA A 362 10.68 -47.53 30.05
C ALA A 362 10.25 -47.41 28.59
N GLU A 363 9.43 -46.42 28.26
CA GLU A 363 8.96 -46.14 26.89
C GLU A 363 10.13 -45.80 25.95
N MET A 364 11.09 -44.98 26.40
CA MET A 364 12.29 -44.64 25.63
C MET A 364 13.17 -45.86 25.31
N VAL A 365 13.28 -46.83 26.24
CA VAL A 365 14.05 -48.07 26.03
C VAL A 365 13.33 -48.97 25.01
N GLN A 366 12.03 -49.20 25.17
CA GLN A 366 11.25 -50.04 24.25
C GLN A 366 11.24 -49.49 22.83
N ALA A 367 11.12 -48.16 22.66
CA ALA A 367 11.21 -47.51 21.35
C ALA A 367 12.58 -47.72 20.68
N ASN A 368 13.69 -47.72 21.45
CA ASN A 368 15.03 -47.95 20.91
C ASN A 368 15.25 -49.39 20.45
N GLU A 369 14.76 -50.37 21.21
CA GLU A 369 14.83 -51.79 20.88
C GLU A 369 14.01 -52.12 19.62
N TYR A 370 12.80 -51.55 19.50
CA TYR A 370 11.96 -51.70 18.32
C TYR A 370 12.57 -51.06 17.06
N GLN A 371 13.24 -49.91 17.19
CA GLN A 371 13.96 -49.28 16.08
C GLN A 371 15.16 -50.13 15.60
N ARG A 372 15.84 -50.83 16.51
CA ARG A 372 16.97 -51.71 16.20
C ARG A 372 16.53 -52.97 15.44
N SER A 373 15.46 -53.63 15.86
CA SER A 373 14.96 -54.84 15.19
C SER A 373 14.48 -54.56 13.76
N LEU A 374 13.76 -53.45 13.55
CA LEU A 374 13.28 -53.03 12.23
C LEU A 374 14.42 -52.75 11.23
N LYS A 375 15.55 -52.21 11.72
CA LYS A 375 16.73 -51.91 10.90
C LYS A 375 17.53 -53.17 10.54
N ALA A 376 17.48 -54.21 11.37
CA ALA A 376 18.10 -55.50 11.06
C ALA A 376 17.37 -56.24 9.93
N GLN A 377 16.03 -56.33 10.01
CA GLN A 377 15.23 -57.05 9.01
C GLN A 377 15.35 -56.47 7.58
N ARG A 378 15.42 -55.14 7.43
CA ARG A 378 15.57 -54.51 6.11
C ARG A 378 16.88 -54.90 5.42
N LYS A 379 17.99 -54.93 6.16
CA LYS A 379 19.30 -55.29 5.62
C LYS A 379 19.38 -56.75 5.16
N GLU A 380 18.64 -57.63 5.83
CA GLU A 380 18.57 -59.05 5.47
C GLU A 380 17.76 -59.29 4.18
N GLN A 381 16.74 -58.46 3.93
CA GLN A 381 15.98 -58.48 2.67
C GLN A 381 16.80 -57.95 1.48
N GLU A 382 17.49 -56.81 1.64
CA GLU A 382 18.34 -56.23 0.58
C GLU A 382 19.45 -57.19 0.11
N MET A 383 20.08 -57.93 1.02
CA MET A 383 21.10 -58.94 0.68
C MET A 383 20.56 -60.12 -0.15
N ALA A 384 19.30 -60.51 0.07
CA ALA A 384 18.69 -61.63 -0.66
C ALA A 384 18.39 -61.28 -2.12
N GLU A 385 18.03 -60.03 -2.41
CA GLU A 385 17.69 -59.55 -3.75
C GLU A 385 18.93 -59.42 -4.66
N GLU A 386 20.08 -59.00 -4.11
CA GLU A 386 21.33 -58.88 -4.87
C GLU A 386 21.87 -60.23 -5.39
N ASP A 387 21.76 -61.29 -4.59
CA ASP A 387 22.28 -62.62 -4.94
C ASP A 387 21.44 -63.30 -6.04
N GLU A 388 20.14 -63.03 -6.12
CA GLU A 388 19.31 -63.45 -7.26
C GLU A 388 19.68 -62.74 -8.56
N PHE A 389 19.98 -61.45 -8.51
CA PHE A 389 20.37 -60.67 -9.68
C PHE A 389 21.69 -61.18 -10.27
N ARG A 390 22.68 -61.47 -9.41
CA ARG A 390 24.01 -61.94 -9.82
C ARG A 390 23.98 -63.29 -10.55
N ARG A 391 23.02 -64.17 -10.23
CA ARG A 391 22.83 -65.47 -10.93
C ARG A 391 22.30 -65.32 -12.36
N ARG A 392 21.35 -64.42 -12.61
CA ARG A 392 20.71 -64.25 -13.93
C ARG A 392 21.69 -63.73 -15.01
N MET A 393 22.68 -62.90 -14.64
CA MET A 393 23.69 -62.37 -15.57
C MET A 393 24.67 -63.43 -16.11
N LEU A 394 25.05 -64.42 -15.29
CA LEU A 394 26.04 -65.43 -15.68
C LEU A 394 25.49 -66.46 -16.68
N GLN A 395 24.18 -66.66 -16.74
CA GLN A 395 23.56 -67.59 -17.70
C GLN A 395 23.61 -67.07 -19.14
N LYS A 396 23.46 -65.75 -19.33
CA LYS A 396 23.32 -65.15 -20.66
C LYS A 396 24.60 -65.20 -21.49
N PHE A 397 25.76 -64.97 -20.86
CA PHE A 397 27.06 -65.02 -21.55
C PHE A 397 27.46 -66.42 -22.04
N ALA A 398 26.87 -67.50 -21.49
CA ALA A 398 27.15 -68.86 -21.91
C ALA A 398 26.40 -69.29 -23.20
N GLU A 399 25.42 -68.52 -23.65
CA GLU A 399 24.61 -68.84 -24.84
C GLU A 399 25.21 -68.23 -26.12
N ASP A 400 25.78 -67.02 -26.03
CA ASP A 400 26.32 -66.29 -27.19
C ASP A 400 27.64 -66.89 -27.74
N ASP A 401 28.54 -67.38 -26.86
CA ASP A 401 29.82 -68.04 -27.24
C ASP A 401 29.63 -69.31 -28.11
N ARG A 402 28.42 -69.87 -28.14
CA ARG A 402 28.12 -71.15 -28.82
C ARG A 402 27.82 -71.00 -30.31
N VAL A 403 27.55 -69.78 -30.80
CA VAL A 403 27.05 -69.53 -32.16
C VAL A 403 28.19 -69.26 -33.17
N GLU A 404 29.36 -68.84 -32.71
CA GLU A 404 30.38 -68.24 -33.60
C GLU A 404 31.23 -69.26 -34.39
N GLN A 405 31.29 -70.54 -33.98
CA GLN A 405 32.25 -71.51 -34.53
C GLN A 405 31.88 -72.14 -35.90
N MET A 406 30.65 -71.97 -36.41
CA MET A 406 30.16 -72.73 -37.59
C MET A 406 30.33 -72.07 -38.98
N ASN A 407 30.92 -70.86 -39.08
CA ASN A 407 31.00 -70.09 -40.33
C ASN A 407 32.42 -69.99 -40.95
N ALA A 408 33.24 -71.04 -40.81
CA ALA A 408 34.64 -71.03 -41.27
C ALA A 408 34.84 -71.39 -42.77
N GLN A 409 34.04 -72.29 -43.34
CA GLN A 409 34.42 -72.97 -44.61
C GLN A 409 33.89 -72.29 -45.89
N ARG A 410 32.81 -71.50 -45.82
CA ARG A 410 32.31 -70.70 -46.97
C ARG A 410 33.28 -69.61 -47.46
N ARG A 411 34.33 -69.30 -46.68
CA ARG A 411 35.23 -68.17 -46.93
C ARG A 411 36.13 -68.34 -48.17
N ARG A 412 36.56 -69.57 -48.50
CA ARG A 412 37.70 -69.77 -49.43
C ARG A 412 37.39 -69.66 -50.93
N MET A 413 36.21 -70.08 -51.38
CA MET A 413 35.83 -69.96 -52.80
C MET A 413 35.28 -68.57 -53.14
N LYS A 414 34.55 -67.92 -52.21
CA LYS A 414 34.15 -66.51 -52.40
C LYS A 414 35.35 -65.57 -52.51
N MET A 415 36.50 -65.89 -51.90
CA MET A 415 37.63 -64.96 -51.77
C MET A 415 38.23 -64.40 -53.09
N MET A 416 38.17 -65.10 -54.23
CA MET A 416 38.74 -64.56 -55.49
C MET A 416 37.80 -63.61 -56.22
N ASP A 417 36.51 -63.94 -56.32
CA ASP A 417 35.50 -63.01 -56.85
C ASP A 417 35.26 -61.86 -55.87
N HIS A 418 35.30 -62.15 -54.55
CA HIS A 418 35.44 -61.09 -53.56
C HIS A 418 36.68 -60.26 -53.83
N LYS A 419 37.87 -60.78 -54.16
CA LYS A 419 39.04 -59.89 -54.30
C LYS A 419 38.82 -58.76 -55.31
N ARG A 420 38.25 -59.06 -56.48
CA ARG A 420 37.95 -58.02 -57.50
C ARG A 420 36.75 -57.14 -57.13
N GLU A 421 35.72 -57.74 -56.55
CA GLU A 421 34.56 -56.98 -56.07
C GLU A 421 34.89 -56.18 -54.80
N VAL A 422 35.89 -56.58 -54.01
CA VAL A 422 36.44 -55.90 -52.83
C VAL A 422 37.41 -54.82 -53.27
N ASP A 423 38.16 -54.96 -54.37
CA ASP A 423 38.94 -53.85 -54.91
C ASP A 423 38.00 -52.76 -55.48
N ARG A 424 36.88 -53.14 -56.12
CA ARG A 424 35.81 -52.21 -56.52
C ARG A 424 35.05 -51.62 -55.33
N LEU A 425 34.62 -52.44 -54.38
CA LEU A 425 33.95 -51.99 -53.16
C LEU A 425 34.90 -51.23 -52.24
N ALA A 426 36.21 -51.43 -52.31
CA ALA A 426 37.22 -50.62 -51.62
C ALA A 426 37.39 -49.29 -52.33
N ALA A 427 37.43 -49.23 -53.66
CA ALA A 427 37.41 -47.95 -54.38
C ALA A 427 36.12 -47.17 -54.09
N VAL A 428 34.94 -47.83 -54.10
CA VAL A 428 33.67 -47.21 -53.73
C VAL A 428 33.61 -46.86 -52.24
N LYS A 429 34.16 -47.69 -51.34
CA LYS A 429 34.23 -47.40 -49.90
C LYS A 429 35.22 -46.28 -49.59
N THR A 430 36.34 -46.17 -50.31
CA THR A 430 37.29 -45.06 -50.18
C THR A 430 36.66 -43.79 -50.71
N ALA A 431 36.00 -43.82 -51.88
CA ALA A 431 35.26 -42.67 -52.40
C ALA A 431 34.08 -42.26 -51.48
N MET A 432 33.33 -43.22 -50.93
CA MET A 432 32.29 -42.96 -49.92
C MET A 432 32.87 -42.47 -48.60
N TYR A 433 34.07 -42.91 -48.20
CA TYR A 433 34.75 -42.43 -47.00
C TYR A 433 35.37 -41.04 -47.20
N GLU A 434 35.87 -40.73 -48.40
CA GLU A 434 36.32 -39.39 -48.80
C GLU A 434 35.14 -38.43 -48.92
N GLU A 435 34.00 -38.87 -49.48
CA GLU A 435 32.76 -38.11 -49.51
C GLU A 435 32.16 -37.94 -48.10
N GLN A 436 32.21 -38.97 -47.26
CA GLN A 436 31.77 -38.89 -45.87
C GLN A 436 32.70 -37.99 -45.04
N MET A 437 34.02 -38.11 -45.17
CA MET A 437 34.99 -37.22 -44.53
C MET A 437 34.83 -35.77 -45.04
N GLY A 438 34.57 -35.57 -46.33
CA GLY A 438 34.28 -34.25 -46.90
C GLY A 438 33.04 -33.64 -46.27
N ARG A 439 31.94 -34.40 -46.19
CA ARG A 439 30.70 -33.98 -45.51
C ARG A 439 30.90 -33.77 -44.01
N GLU A 440 31.68 -34.59 -43.33
CA GLU A 440 32.00 -34.44 -41.90
C GLU A 440 32.87 -33.20 -41.63
N MET A 441 33.79 -32.86 -42.55
CA MET A 441 34.56 -31.61 -42.52
C MET A 441 33.67 -30.39 -42.81
N GLU A 442 32.82 -30.43 -43.84
CA GLU A 442 31.85 -29.37 -44.15
C GLU A 442 30.84 -29.17 -43.01
N GLU A 443 30.38 -30.24 -42.36
CA GLU A 443 29.56 -30.17 -41.14
C GLU A 443 30.32 -29.57 -39.96
N GLN A 444 31.60 -29.89 -39.77
CA GLN A 444 32.42 -29.31 -38.71
C GLN A 444 32.68 -27.82 -38.94
N GLU A 445 33.07 -27.43 -40.16
CA GLU A 445 33.22 -26.02 -40.54
C GLU A 445 31.91 -25.25 -40.39
N GLY A 446 30.78 -25.85 -40.79
CA GLY A 446 29.44 -25.28 -40.59
C GLY A 446 29.05 -25.13 -39.11
N ARG A 447 29.44 -26.08 -38.24
CA ARG A 447 29.24 -25.97 -36.78
C ARG A 447 30.11 -24.88 -36.18
N ILE A 448 31.41 -24.84 -36.52
CA ILE A 448 32.34 -23.81 -36.05
C ILE A 448 31.83 -22.41 -36.42
N GLN A 449 31.39 -22.20 -37.67
CA GLN A 449 30.83 -20.92 -38.11
C GLN A 449 29.54 -20.54 -37.35
N GLN A 450 28.68 -21.53 -37.02
CA GLN A 450 27.48 -21.29 -36.21
C GLN A 450 27.82 -20.97 -34.75
N GLU A 451 28.81 -21.64 -34.16
CA GLU A 451 29.32 -21.40 -32.81
C GLU A 451 29.97 -20.01 -32.71
N GLU A 452 30.83 -19.64 -33.66
CA GLU A 452 31.43 -18.29 -33.75
C GLU A 452 30.37 -17.20 -33.91
N PHE A 453 29.37 -17.41 -34.76
CA PHE A 453 28.27 -16.46 -34.96
C PHE A 453 27.40 -16.32 -33.70
N THR A 454 27.12 -17.43 -33.02
CA THR A 454 26.40 -17.43 -31.74
C THR A 454 27.21 -16.71 -30.65
N ALA A 455 28.52 -16.94 -30.57
CA ALA A 455 29.41 -16.26 -29.64
C ALA A 455 29.46 -14.74 -29.88
N GLN A 456 29.43 -14.29 -31.14
CA GLN A 456 29.33 -12.85 -31.48
C GLN A 456 28.01 -12.24 -30.98
N ILE A 457 26.88 -12.94 -31.14
CA ILE A 457 25.59 -12.50 -30.59
C ILE A 457 25.64 -12.42 -29.05
N VAL A 458 26.22 -13.43 -28.40
CA VAL A 458 26.38 -13.47 -26.93
C VAL A 458 27.19 -12.28 -26.42
N GLU A 459 28.35 -11.99 -27.04
CA GLU A 459 29.21 -10.87 -26.64
C GLU A 459 28.53 -9.50 -26.88
N MET A 460 27.76 -9.35 -27.96
CA MET A 460 26.96 -8.13 -28.21
C MET A 460 25.87 -7.92 -27.16
N GLU A 461 25.06 -8.93 -26.87
CA GLU A 461 24.01 -8.84 -25.84
C GLU A 461 24.58 -8.68 -24.43
N ARG A 462 25.72 -9.31 -24.12
CA ARG A 462 26.45 -9.08 -22.87
C ARG A 462 26.83 -7.61 -22.71
N ARG A 463 27.44 -7.00 -23.74
CA ARG A 463 27.79 -5.57 -23.70
C ARG A 463 26.56 -4.68 -23.57
N ARG A 464 25.47 -5.00 -24.26
CA ARG A 464 24.18 -4.30 -24.15
C ARG A 464 23.61 -4.35 -22.72
N LEU A 465 23.56 -5.52 -22.09
CA LEU A 465 23.09 -5.68 -20.72
C LEU A 465 23.94 -4.88 -19.70
N LEU A 466 25.25 -4.82 -19.92
CA LEU A 466 26.16 -3.97 -19.13
C LEU A 466 25.90 -2.47 -19.35
N VAL A 467 25.64 -2.03 -20.59
CA VAL A 467 25.25 -0.66 -20.92
C VAL A 467 23.94 -0.26 -20.22
N GLU A 468 22.92 -1.11 -20.30
CA GLU A 468 21.58 -0.83 -19.79
C GLU A 468 21.53 -0.82 -18.25
N HIS A 469 22.13 -1.82 -17.59
CA HIS A 469 22.01 -2.00 -16.14
C HIS A 469 23.24 -1.55 -15.34
N ALA A 470 24.46 -1.95 -15.77
CA ALA A 470 25.65 -1.80 -14.94
C ALA A 470 26.10 -0.34 -14.77
N ALA A 471 25.79 0.55 -15.73
CA ALA A 471 26.05 1.99 -15.59
C ALA A 471 25.15 2.67 -14.55
N ARG A 472 23.92 2.19 -14.31
CA ARG A 472 23.02 2.65 -13.23
C ARG A 472 23.41 2.06 -11.88
N LEU A 473 23.87 0.83 -11.87
CA LEU A 473 24.05 -0.01 -10.67
C LEU A 473 25.51 -0.13 -10.23
N LYS A 474 26.40 0.74 -10.72
CA LYS A 474 27.87 0.63 -10.59
C LYS A 474 28.35 0.22 -9.19
N ASP A 475 27.79 0.82 -8.13
CA ASP A 475 28.21 0.58 -6.75
C ASP A 475 27.56 -0.66 -6.10
N TYR A 476 26.64 -1.34 -6.81
CA TYR A 476 25.83 -2.49 -6.35
C TYR A 476 26.07 -3.76 -7.17
N LEU A 477 27.00 -3.71 -8.13
CA LEU A 477 27.35 -4.85 -8.99
C LEU A 477 28.02 -5.98 -8.19
N PRO A 478 27.49 -7.21 -8.22
CA PRO A 478 28.14 -8.34 -7.57
C PRO A 478 29.42 -8.76 -8.33
N LYS A 479 30.29 -9.49 -7.61
CA LYS A 479 31.54 -10.02 -8.17
C LYS A 479 31.26 -10.96 -9.34
N GLY A 480 32.02 -10.84 -10.43
CA GLY A 480 31.89 -11.70 -11.62
C GLY A 480 30.86 -11.22 -12.66
N VAL A 481 30.45 -9.95 -12.62
CA VAL A 481 29.72 -9.28 -13.73
C VAL A 481 30.67 -8.74 -14.79
N ILE A 482 31.86 -8.30 -14.38
CA ILE A 482 32.94 -7.83 -15.24
C ILE A 482 33.82 -9.04 -15.57
N ALA A 483 33.88 -9.43 -16.84
CA ALA A 483 34.69 -10.58 -17.29
C ALA A 483 35.91 -10.13 -18.11
N VAL A 484 35.84 -8.99 -18.80
CA VAL A 484 36.94 -8.41 -19.58
C VAL A 484 37.25 -7.00 -19.07
N PRO A 485 38.53 -6.54 -19.00
CA PRO A 485 38.86 -5.19 -18.53
C PRO A 485 38.14 -4.05 -19.28
N SER A 486 37.87 -4.23 -20.58
CA SER A 486 37.09 -3.28 -21.40
C SER A 486 35.67 -3.05 -20.88
N ASP A 487 35.07 -4.02 -20.18
CA ASP A 487 33.73 -3.87 -19.59
C ASP A 487 33.74 -2.75 -18.52
N LEU A 488 34.82 -2.66 -17.75
CA LEU A 488 34.97 -1.65 -16.70
C LEU A 488 35.15 -0.24 -17.29
N GLU A 489 35.83 -0.12 -18.43
CA GLU A 489 35.95 1.14 -19.19
C GLU A 489 34.59 1.56 -19.78
N LEU A 490 33.84 0.60 -20.35
CA LEU A 490 32.48 0.81 -20.86
C LEU A 490 31.53 1.28 -19.74
N ILE A 491 31.53 0.61 -18.59
CA ILE A 491 30.70 0.98 -17.43
C ILE A 491 31.07 2.38 -16.91
N ASN A 492 32.37 2.70 -16.82
CA ASN A 492 32.82 4.01 -16.34
C ASN A 492 32.49 5.15 -17.32
N THR A 493 32.63 4.94 -18.63
CA THR A 493 32.30 5.96 -19.64
C THR A 493 30.79 6.24 -19.66
N ILE A 494 29.94 5.21 -19.58
CA ILE A 494 28.48 5.40 -19.56
C ILE A 494 28.01 5.98 -18.21
N ALA A 495 28.57 5.52 -17.08
CA ALA A 495 28.25 6.08 -15.76
C ALA A 495 28.62 7.57 -15.66
N SER A 496 29.73 8.00 -16.25
CA SER A 496 30.10 9.42 -16.32
C SER A 496 29.20 10.24 -17.25
N GLN A 497 28.77 9.69 -18.39
CA GLN A 497 27.76 10.32 -19.26
C GLN A 497 26.40 10.47 -18.56
N LEU A 498 25.94 9.44 -17.84
CA LEU A 498 24.71 9.47 -17.04
C LEU A 498 24.82 10.43 -15.84
N GLY A 499 25.99 10.53 -15.21
CA GLY A 499 26.27 11.53 -14.19
C GLY A 499 26.21 12.95 -14.75
N ALA A 500 26.85 13.18 -15.91
CA ALA A 500 26.87 14.47 -16.58
C ALA A 500 25.47 14.93 -17.02
N SER A 501 24.65 14.03 -17.58
CA SER A 501 23.27 14.36 -17.98
C SER A 501 22.36 14.67 -16.78
N ARG A 502 22.52 13.95 -15.66
CA ARG A 502 21.83 14.27 -14.40
C ARG A 502 22.28 15.61 -13.81
N SER A 503 23.57 15.95 -13.87
CA SER A 503 24.03 17.29 -13.43
C SER A 503 23.52 18.41 -14.34
N ALA A 504 23.42 18.18 -15.66
CA ALA A 504 22.87 19.15 -16.60
C ALA A 504 21.36 19.37 -16.39
N ALA A 505 20.60 18.32 -16.07
CA ALA A 505 19.17 18.41 -15.74
C ALA A 505 18.91 18.92 -14.30
N GLY A 506 19.85 18.77 -13.38
CA GLY A 506 19.71 19.14 -11.96
C GLY A 506 19.88 20.63 -11.64
N GLY A 507 20.34 21.45 -12.60
CA GLY A 507 20.72 22.85 -12.36
C GLY A 507 19.58 23.86 -12.15
N SER A 508 18.31 23.49 -12.37
CA SER A 508 17.19 24.46 -12.46
C SER A 508 16.14 24.40 -11.34
N ARG A 509 16.31 23.54 -10.32
CA ARG A 509 15.29 23.35 -9.26
C ARG A 509 15.62 23.98 -7.89
N ALA A 510 16.49 24.99 -7.88
CA ALA A 510 16.72 25.84 -6.72
C ALA A 510 15.81 27.09 -6.76
N GLY A 511 14.51 26.92 -6.50
CA GLY A 511 13.59 28.06 -6.44
C GLY A 511 12.10 27.72 -6.55
N THR A 512 11.50 27.18 -5.48
CA THR A 512 10.04 27.25 -5.20
C THR A 512 9.70 26.67 -3.81
N ARG A 513 10.22 27.28 -2.73
CA ARG A 513 9.68 27.09 -1.36
C ARG A 513 8.77 28.28 -0.99
N ALA A 514 7.65 28.44 -1.69
CA ALA A 514 6.63 29.47 -1.37
C ALA A 514 5.28 29.26 -2.12
N ALA A 515 4.64 28.10 -1.99
CA ALA A 515 3.24 27.90 -2.43
C ALA A 515 2.66 26.62 -1.80
N GLY A 516 2.05 26.73 -0.62
CA GLY A 516 1.58 25.55 0.14
C GLY A 516 0.69 25.86 1.33
N SER A 517 -0.20 26.85 1.22
CA SER A 517 -1.07 27.28 2.32
C SER A 517 -2.44 27.83 1.86
N ALA A 518 -2.99 27.32 0.76
CA ALA A 518 -4.25 27.79 0.18
C ALA A 518 -5.01 26.68 -0.60
N ALA A 519 -5.36 25.58 0.08
CA ALA A 519 -6.20 24.53 -0.49
C ALA A 519 -6.94 23.70 0.60
N TYR A 520 -7.65 24.36 1.51
CA TYR A 520 -8.72 23.72 2.31
C TYR A 520 -9.81 24.74 2.62
N ALA A 521 -10.66 24.98 1.62
CA ALA A 521 -11.83 25.85 1.72
C ALA A 521 -12.86 25.44 0.66
N LEU A 522 -13.47 24.27 0.86
CA LEU A 522 -14.82 23.87 0.42
C LEU A 522 -15.22 22.59 1.16
#